data_AF-A0A3S0EET3-F1
#
_entry.id   AF-A0A3S0EET3-F1
#
_cell.length_a   1.000
_cell.length_b   1.000
_cell.length_c   1.000
_cell.angle_alpha   90.00
_cell.angle_beta   90.00
_cell.angle_gamma   90.00
#
_symmetry.space_group_name_H-M   'P 1'
#
loop_
_entity.id
_entity.type
_entity.pdbx_description
1 polymer ?
#
loop_
_entity_poly.entity_id
_entity_poly.type
_entity_poly.pdbx_seq_one_letter_code
_entity_poly.pdbx_strand_id
1 'polypeptide(L)'
;MAVIGMFSAIKDGYAGTIRTLTFSTKVRLVANDHKEAEGAPDFRIFAGAAEIGAAWRKTKQGSEETYLRVKLDDPALPQPIWGALLEATEDGVARLVWRRERKDENERGSP
;
A
#
# COMPACT_ATOMS: atom_id res chain seq x y z
N MET A 1 -14.64 1.79 -3.10
CA MET A 1 -13.36 1.09 -2.77
C MET A 1 -13.13 0.07 -3.84
N ALA A 2 -11.93 -0.02 -4.40
CA ALA A 2 -11.59 -1.10 -5.32
C ALA A 2 -10.49 -1.96 -4.68
N VAL A 3 -10.67 -3.27 -4.70
CA VAL A 3 -9.58 -4.20 -4.36
C VAL A 3 -8.69 -4.29 -5.58
N ILE A 4 -7.46 -3.79 -5.46
CA ILE A 4 -6.48 -3.77 -6.55
C ILE A 4 -5.35 -4.77 -6.31
N GLY A 5 -5.37 -5.52 -5.22
CA GLY A 5 -4.38 -6.55 -4.98
C GLY A 5 -4.81 -7.56 -3.94
N MET A 6 -4.29 -8.78 -4.11
CA MET A 6 -4.48 -9.90 -3.20
C MET A 6 -3.10 -10.44 -2.83
N PHE A 7 -2.90 -10.65 -1.54
CA PHE A 7 -1.63 -11.01 -0.96
C PHE A 7 -1.81 -12.14 0.05
N SER A 8 -0.79 -13.00 0.12
CA SER A 8 -0.63 -14.00 1.16
C SER A 8 0.53 -13.61 2.06
N ALA A 9 0.40 -13.89 3.35
CA ALA A 9 1.51 -13.77 4.28
C ALA A 9 2.63 -14.74 3.88
N ILE A 10 3.87 -14.27 3.94
CA ILE A 10 5.09 -15.05 3.77
C ILE A 10 6.01 -14.79 4.95
N LYS A 11 7.11 -15.54 5.05
CA LYS A 11 8.04 -15.46 6.18
C LYS A 11 8.46 -14.02 6.53
N ASP A 12 8.77 -13.20 5.53
CA ASP A 12 9.35 -11.87 5.71
C ASP A 12 8.42 -10.74 5.25
N GLY A 13 7.10 -10.99 5.23
CA GLY A 13 6.08 -9.99 4.88
C GLY A 13 4.93 -10.56 4.05
N TYR A 14 4.67 -9.97 2.88
CA TYR A 14 3.53 -10.35 2.02
C TYR A 14 3.96 -10.55 0.57
N ALA A 15 3.37 -11.51 -0.12
CA ALA A 15 3.55 -11.70 -1.56
C ALA A 15 2.20 -11.81 -2.26
N GLY A 16 2.08 -11.19 -3.43
CA GLY A 16 0.81 -11.11 -4.12
C GLY A 16 0.92 -10.51 -5.51
N THR A 17 -0.24 -10.12 -6.04
CA THR A 17 -0.35 -9.43 -7.33
C THR A 17 -1.15 -8.16 -7.16
N ILE A 18 -0.65 -7.07 -7.73
CA ILE A 18 -1.40 -5.84 -7.93
C ILE A 18 -1.92 -5.82 -9.36
N ARG A 19 -3.22 -5.56 -9.51
CA ARG A 19 -3.90 -5.51 -10.79
C ARG A 19 -4.77 -4.26 -10.87
N THR A 20 -4.49 -3.44 -11.86
CA THR A 20 -5.27 -2.27 -12.26
C THR A 20 -5.71 -2.44 -13.72
N LEU A 21 -6.41 -1.44 -14.26
CA LEU A 21 -6.79 -1.45 -15.68
C LEU A 21 -5.57 -1.47 -16.61
N THR A 22 -4.47 -0.83 -16.22
CA THR A 22 -3.31 -0.57 -17.09
C THR A 22 -2.11 -1.46 -16.80
N PHE A 23 -2.04 -2.13 -15.64
CA PHE A 23 -0.95 -3.05 -15.34
C PHE A 23 -1.34 -4.15 -14.36
N SER A 24 -0.62 -5.27 -14.45
CA SER A 24 -0.74 -6.43 -13.58
C SER A 24 0.66 -6.93 -13.25
N THR A 25 1.08 -6.83 -11.98
CA THR A 25 2.44 -7.17 -11.59
C THR A 25 2.50 -7.91 -10.27
N LYS A 26 3.45 -8.85 -10.17
CA LYS A 26 3.74 -9.58 -8.93
C LYS A 26 4.56 -8.67 -8.02
N VAL A 27 4.13 -8.59 -6.77
CA VAL A 27 4.70 -7.66 -5.78
C VAL A 27 5.00 -8.40 -4.49
N ARG A 28 6.10 -8.02 -3.85
CA ARG A 28 6.47 -8.45 -2.50
C ARG A 28 6.60 -7.25 -1.57
N LEU A 29 5.96 -7.32 -0.41
CA LEU A 29 6.21 -6.44 0.71
C LEU A 29 7.21 -7.15 1.61
N VAL A 30 8.36 -6.53 1.85
CA VAL A 30 9.43 -7.08 2.68
C VAL A 30 9.56 -6.20 3.91
N ALA A 31 9.60 -6.82 5.10
CA ALA A 31 9.79 -6.12 6.35
C ALA A 31 11.07 -5.27 6.32
N ASN A 32 10.97 -4.04 6.80
CA ASN A 32 12.10 -3.13 6.92
C ASN A 32 12.64 -3.21 8.35
N ASP A 33 13.46 -4.22 8.63
CA ASP A 33 14.00 -4.48 9.98
C ASP A 33 14.98 -3.39 10.45
N HIS A 34 15.58 -2.65 9.50
CA HIS A 34 16.44 -1.50 9.78
C HIS A 34 15.64 -0.19 9.73
N LYS A 35 14.80 0.03 10.75
CA LYS A 35 14.13 1.33 10.93
C LYS A 35 15.11 2.36 11.49
N GLU A 36 15.81 3.04 10.59
CA GLU A 36 16.86 4.00 10.96
C GLU A 36 16.33 5.37 11.40
N ALA A 37 15.05 5.69 11.15
CA ALA A 37 14.47 7.00 11.44
C ALA A 37 13.00 6.93 11.88
N GLU A 38 12.54 7.92 12.65
CA GLU A 38 11.12 8.13 12.94
C GLU A 38 10.35 8.37 11.63
N GLY A 39 9.33 7.56 11.38
CA GLY A 39 8.56 7.60 10.13
C GLY A 39 9.10 6.71 9.00
N ALA A 40 10.21 5.99 9.23
CA ALA A 40 10.67 4.96 8.30
C ALA A 40 9.56 3.91 8.04
N PRO A 41 9.49 3.37 6.81
CA PRO A 41 8.47 2.40 6.47
C PRO A 41 8.63 1.11 7.28
N ASP A 42 7.50 0.45 7.55
CA ASP A 42 7.46 -0.90 8.13
C ASP A 42 7.77 -1.96 7.07
N PHE A 43 7.37 -1.71 5.83
CA PHE A 43 7.62 -2.60 4.69
C PHE A 43 8.07 -1.80 3.47
N ARG A 44 9.00 -2.38 2.71
CA ARG A 44 9.38 -1.93 1.38
C ARG A 44 8.69 -2.80 0.33
N ILE A 45 8.29 -2.19 -0.78
CA ILE A 45 7.47 -2.85 -1.81
C ILE A 45 8.29 -3.03 -3.06
N PHE A 46 8.42 -4.27 -3.52
CA PHE A 46 9.24 -4.62 -4.68
C PHE A 46 8.42 -5.28 -5.79
N ALA A 47 8.68 -4.86 -7.03
CA ALA A 47 8.33 -5.58 -8.24
C ALA A 47 9.63 -6.13 -8.88
N GLY A 48 9.85 -7.43 -8.75
CA GLY A 48 11.14 -8.03 -9.11
C GLY A 48 12.27 -7.49 -8.23
N ALA A 49 13.23 -6.78 -8.84
CA ALA A 49 14.34 -6.11 -8.16
C ALA A 49 14.11 -4.60 -7.93
N ALA A 50 13.05 -4.02 -8.51
CA ALA A 50 12.75 -2.59 -8.38
C ALA A 50 11.93 -2.33 -7.12
N GLU A 51 12.34 -1.34 -6.32
CA GLU A 51 11.54 -0.79 -5.23
C GLU A 51 10.50 0.17 -5.82
N ILE A 52 9.22 -0.11 -5.61
CA ILE A 52 8.08 0.60 -6.22
C ILE A 52 7.18 1.27 -5.18
N GLY A 53 7.60 1.29 -3.91
CA GLY A 53 6.81 1.87 -2.85
C GLY A 53 7.16 1.38 -1.45
N ALA A 54 6.30 1.76 -0.52
CA ALA A 54 6.48 1.50 0.90
C ALA A 54 5.13 1.34 1.62
N ALA A 55 5.14 0.68 2.78
CA ALA A 55 3.98 0.58 3.64
C ALA A 55 4.30 0.85 5.11
N TRP A 56 3.32 1.39 5.82
CA TRP A 56 3.39 1.72 7.24
C TRP A 56 2.23 1.08 7.98
N ARG A 57 2.51 0.43 9.11
CA ARG A 57 1.48 -0.11 9.98
C ARG A 57 0.75 1.04 10.67
N LYS A 58 -0.58 1.01 10.61
CA LYS A 58 -1.46 1.98 11.25
C LYS A 58 -2.54 1.24 12.02
N THR A 59 -2.91 1.81 13.15
CA THR A 59 -4.08 1.39 13.92
C THR A 59 -5.25 2.29 13.55
N LYS A 60 -6.42 1.72 13.30
CA LYS A 60 -7.63 2.47 12.99
C LYS A 60 -8.08 3.25 14.22
N GLN A 61 -8.44 4.51 14.05
CA GLN A 61 -8.87 5.35 15.16
C GLN A 61 -10.20 4.81 15.74
N GLY A 62 -10.21 4.51 17.03
CA GLY A 62 -11.39 3.95 17.72
C GLY A 62 -11.62 2.45 17.51
N SER A 63 -10.62 1.70 17.03
CA SER A 63 -10.66 0.23 16.97
C SER A 63 -9.27 -0.36 17.21
N GLU A 64 -9.20 -1.62 17.63
CA GLU A 64 -7.92 -2.36 17.74
C GLU A 64 -7.44 -2.92 16.38
N GLU A 65 -8.23 -2.71 15.32
CA GLU A 65 -7.91 -3.17 13.97
C GLU A 65 -6.69 -2.45 13.38
N THR A 66 -5.69 -3.22 12.97
CA THR A 66 -4.51 -2.74 12.26
C THR A 66 -4.61 -2.95 10.76
N TYR A 67 -4.01 -2.04 10.00
CA TYR A 67 -3.85 -2.15 8.56
C TYR A 67 -2.50 -1.58 8.13
N LEU A 68 -2.03 -1.95 6.94
CA LEU A 68 -0.87 -1.27 6.34
C LEU A 68 -1.35 -0.16 5.42
N ARG A 69 -0.96 1.09 5.70
CA ARG A 69 -1.06 2.19 4.74
C ARG A 69 0.01 1.98 3.69
N VAL A 70 -0.38 1.79 2.44
CA VAL A 70 0.49 1.48 1.30
C VAL A 70 0.62 2.71 0.41
N LYS A 71 1.84 3.04 0.00
CA LYS A 71 2.15 4.01 -1.05
C LYS A 71 2.88 3.29 -2.19
N LEU A 72 2.35 3.36 -3.39
CA LEU A 72 3.02 2.94 -4.62
C LEU A 72 3.46 4.19 -5.38
N ASP A 73 4.74 4.28 -5.72
CA ASP A 73 5.37 5.48 -6.28
C ASP A 73 6.43 5.07 -7.31
N ASP A 74 5.95 4.44 -8.39
CA ASP A 74 6.78 3.99 -9.50
C ASP A 74 6.83 5.04 -10.62
N PRO A 75 7.96 5.22 -11.33
CA PRO A 75 8.09 6.19 -12.42
C PRO A 75 7.07 6.06 -13.56
N ALA A 76 6.47 4.87 -13.76
CA ALA A 76 5.42 4.68 -14.75
C ALA A 76 4.05 5.22 -14.28
N LEU A 77 3.93 5.63 -13.01
CA LEU A 77 2.72 6.23 -12.46
C LEU A 77 2.78 7.77 -12.57
N PRO A 78 1.71 8.43 -13.04
CA PRO A 78 1.67 9.89 -13.12
C PRO A 78 1.64 10.57 -11.73
N GLN A 79 1.26 9.83 -10.69
CA GLN A 79 1.24 10.28 -9.30
C GLN A 79 1.25 9.07 -8.36
N PRO A 80 1.68 9.23 -7.09
CA PRO A 80 1.61 8.17 -6.10
C PRO A 80 0.19 7.63 -5.92
N ILE A 81 0.09 6.32 -5.73
CA ILE A 81 -1.15 5.61 -5.44
C ILE A 81 -1.14 5.19 -3.98
N TRP A 82 -2.13 5.65 -3.22
CA TRP A 82 -2.31 5.27 -1.81
C TRP A 82 -3.39 4.21 -1.64
N GLY A 83 -3.13 3.24 -0.78
CA GLY A 83 -4.08 2.18 -0.45
C GLY A 83 -3.96 1.72 1.00
N ALA A 84 -4.86 0.83 1.39
CA ALA A 84 -4.84 0.14 2.67
C ALA A 84 -4.79 -1.37 2.41
N LEU A 85 -3.76 -2.05 2.91
CA LEU A 85 -3.73 -3.50 2.97
C LEU A 85 -4.43 -3.95 4.25
N LEU A 86 -5.54 -4.64 4.08
CA LEU A 86 -6.32 -5.19 5.19
C LEU A 86 -5.83 -6.61 5.47
N GLU A 87 -5.24 -6.82 6.65
CA GLU A 87 -4.63 -8.09 7.07
C GLU A 87 -5.68 -9.06 7.68
N ALA A 88 -6.75 -8.51 8.28
CA ALA A 88 -7.79 -9.28 8.97
C ALA A 88 -8.93 -9.71 8.02
N THR A 89 -8.69 -10.73 7.21
CA THR A 89 -9.76 -11.34 6.40
C THR A 89 -9.98 -12.80 6.81
N GLU A 90 -11.23 -13.24 6.85
CA GLU A 90 -11.63 -14.60 7.26
C GLU A 90 -10.94 -15.70 6.44
N ASP A 91 -10.60 -15.42 5.17
CA ASP A 91 -9.95 -16.37 4.27
C ASP A 91 -8.41 -16.41 4.40
N GLY A 92 -7.82 -15.60 5.27
CA GLY A 92 -6.35 -15.45 5.38
C GLY A 92 -5.68 -14.73 4.19
N VAL A 93 -6.46 -14.06 3.32
CA VAL A 93 -5.95 -13.33 2.15
C VAL A 93 -5.99 -11.82 2.40
N ALA A 94 -4.81 -11.22 2.54
CA ALA A 94 -4.69 -9.78 2.69
C ALA A 94 -5.08 -9.04 1.39
N ARG A 95 -5.94 -8.03 1.50
CA ARG A 95 -6.52 -7.34 0.36
C ARG A 95 -6.07 -5.88 0.32
N LEU A 96 -5.45 -5.48 -0.79
CA LEU A 96 -5.05 -4.09 -1.01
C LEU A 96 -6.23 -3.32 -1.59
N VAL A 97 -6.79 -2.45 -0.76
CA VAL A 97 -7.92 -1.61 -1.11
C VAL A 97 -7.41 -0.24 -1.49
N TRP A 98 -7.70 0.18 -2.71
CA TRP A 98 -7.43 1.51 -3.20
C TRP A 98 -8.68 2.39 -3.11
N ARG A 99 -8.45 3.66 -2.79
CA ARG A 99 -9.40 4.76 -2.94
C ARG A 99 -8.66 5.94 -3.57
N ARG A 100 -9.30 6.60 -4.53
CA ARG A 100 -8.83 7.90 -5.01
C ARG A 100 -9.08 8.91 -3.89
N GLU A 101 -8.03 9.56 -3.41
CA GLU A 101 -8.20 10.79 -2.63
C GLU A 101 -8.88 11.80 -3.57
N ARG A 102 -10.03 12.35 -3.13
CA ARG A 102 -10.64 13.45 -3.86
C ARG A 102 -9.63 14.60 -3.78
N LYS A 103 -9.23 15.17 -4.91
CA LYS A 103 -8.57 16.49 -4.86
C LYS A 103 -9.56 17.40 -4.15
N ASP A 104 -9.20 17.91 -2.98
CA ASP A 104 -9.86 19.09 -2.45
C ASP A 104 -9.64 20.20 -3.49
N GLU A 105 -10.72 20.70 -4.10
CA GLU A 105 -10.72 21.82 -5.05
C GLU A 105 -10.40 23.15 -4.33
N ASN A 106 -9.36 23.21 -3.50
CA ASN A 106 -9.01 24.45 -2.80
C ASN A 106 -8.09 25.38 -3.62
N GLU A 107 -8.06 25.22 -4.95
CA GLU A 107 -7.50 26.20 -5.90
C GLU A 107 -8.61 26.92 -6.69
N ARG A 108 -9.85 26.92 -6.19
CA ARG A 108 -10.88 27.88 -6.64
C ARG A 108 -10.93 29.08 -5.71
N GLY A 109 -10.14 30.08 -6.05
CA GLY A 109 -10.38 31.45 -5.63
C GLY A 109 -9.30 32.04 -4.76
N SER A 110 -8.32 32.69 -5.39
CA SER A 110 -7.94 34.02 -4.92
C SER A 110 -7.82 34.92 -6.16
N PRO A 111 -8.46 36.11 -6.13
CA PRO A 111 -8.47 37.06 -7.24
C PRO A 111 -7.09 37.65 -7.51
#